data_AF-A0A098EBD2-F1
#
_entry.id   AF-A0A098EBD2-F1
#
_cell.length_a   1.000
_cell.length_b   1.000
_cell.length_c   1.000
_cell.angle_alpha   90.00
_cell.angle_beta   90.00
_cell.angle_gamma   90.00
#
_symmetry.space_group_name_H-M   'P 1'
#
loop_
_entity.id
_entity.type
_entity.pdbx_description
1 polymer ?
#
loop_
_entity_poly.entity_id
_entity_poly.type
_entity_poly.pdbx_seq_one_letter_code
_entity_poly.pdbx_strand_id
1 'polypeptide(L)'
;MHSIEAINVTEENFLKQNCTTSYSTSIINNTIGKIKFADTCTGETGVNGSGVLCNITFKAKSGGSSALNFDSVKVLDSELHQFYVAFTNGKVTAGSTNCTEFDLDNDTKIDIFDAVAGLEHLSCGKTIYNEGCSVSNHNTIELKDIFKLIEKI
;
A
#
# COMPACT_ATOMS: atom_id res chain seq x y z
N MET A 1 -15.45 -0.45 1.00
CA MET A 1 -14.47 0.58 0.61
C MET A 1 -13.10 -0.08 0.63
N HIS A 2 -12.31 0.01 -0.44
CA HIS A 2 -10.97 -0.60 -0.47
C HIS A 2 -10.02 0.23 0.38
N SER A 3 -9.35 -0.41 1.34
CA SER A 3 -8.40 0.24 2.26
C SER A 3 -7.07 0.62 1.60
N ILE A 4 -6.85 0.19 0.36
CA ILE A 4 -5.60 0.38 -0.38
C ILE A 4 -5.86 0.71 -1.86
N GLU A 5 -4.86 1.32 -2.51
CA GLU A 5 -4.71 1.44 -3.96
C GLU A 5 -3.35 0.91 -4.40
N ALA A 6 -3.28 0.16 -5.49
CA ALA A 6 -2.01 -0.27 -6.05
C ALA A 6 -1.35 0.90 -6.79
N ILE A 7 -0.05 1.09 -6.58
CA ILE A 7 0.71 2.20 -7.19
C ILE A 7 1.80 1.71 -8.12
N ASN A 8 2.30 0.48 -7.92
CA ASN A 8 3.36 -0.07 -8.74
C ASN A 8 3.36 -1.60 -8.73
N VAL A 9 3.88 -2.18 -9.81
CA VAL A 9 4.22 -3.61 -9.92
C VAL A 9 5.57 -3.72 -10.60
N THR A 10 6.54 -4.36 -9.93
CA THR A 10 7.89 -4.54 -10.43
C THR A 10 8.24 -6.01 -10.50
N GLU A 11 8.87 -6.43 -11.61
CA GLU A 11 9.45 -7.75 -11.74
C GLU A 11 10.67 -7.90 -10.84
N GLU A 12 10.72 -9.00 -10.11
CA GLU A 12 11.82 -9.35 -9.23
C GLU A 12 12.78 -10.36 -9.89
N ASN A 13 13.70 -10.93 -9.11
CA ASN A 13 14.82 -11.67 -9.68
C ASN A 13 14.50 -13.11 -10.07
N PHE A 14 13.30 -13.64 -9.86
CA PHE A 14 13.02 -15.06 -10.14
C PHE A 14 13.35 -15.44 -11.58
N LEU A 15 12.81 -14.75 -12.58
CA LEU A 15 13.10 -15.05 -13.98
C LEU A 15 14.51 -14.60 -14.40
N LYS A 16 15.01 -13.48 -13.86
CA LYS A 16 16.33 -12.91 -14.18
C LYS A 16 17.51 -13.79 -13.80
N GLN A 17 17.32 -14.78 -12.93
CA GLN A 17 18.40 -15.68 -12.49
C GLN A 17 18.93 -16.56 -13.61
N ASN A 18 18.04 -17.13 -14.41
CA ASN A 18 18.39 -18.13 -15.42
C ASN A 18 17.75 -17.84 -16.79
N CYS A 19 17.16 -16.67 -16.97
CA CYS A 19 16.65 -16.21 -18.24
C CYS A 19 17.52 -15.09 -18.81
N THR A 20 18.07 -15.31 -20.01
CA THR A 20 18.86 -14.29 -20.72
C THR A 20 18.03 -13.05 -21.07
N THR A 21 16.72 -13.21 -21.26
CA THR A 21 15.81 -12.12 -21.60
C THR A 21 14.45 -12.37 -20.95
N SER A 22 14.16 -11.61 -19.88
CA SER A 22 12.83 -11.55 -19.31
C SER A 22 12.07 -10.30 -19.78
N TYR A 23 10.75 -10.45 -19.90
CA TYR A 23 9.81 -9.37 -20.21
C TYR A 23 8.74 -9.33 -19.16
N SER A 24 8.39 -8.12 -18.74
CA SER A 24 7.42 -7.91 -17.67
C SER A 24 6.46 -6.82 -18.06
N THR A 25 5.18 -7.06 -17.85
CA THR A 25 4.12 -6.09 -18.11
C THR A 25 3.15 -6.06 -16.94
N SER A 26 2.64 -4.88 -16.63
CA SER A 26 1.62 -4.71 -15.61
C SER A 26 0.62 -3.63 -16.00
N ILE A 27 -0.64 -3.84 -15.62
CA ILE A 27 -1.74 -2.90 -15.77
C ILE A 27 -2.46 -2.85 -14.44
N ILE A 28 -2.46 -1.68 -13.82
CA ILE A 28 -3.18 -1.40 -12.57
C ILE A 28 -4.50 -0.70 -12.92
N ASN A 29 -5.61 -1.26 -12.47
CA ASN A 29 -6.93 -0.63 -12.55
C ASN A 29 -7.58 -0.62 -11.17
N ASN A 30 -7.31 0.44 -10.40
CA ASN A 30 -7.86 0.65 -9.07
C ASN A 30 -9.37 0.91 -9.08
N THR A 31 -9.96 1.34 -10.21
CA THR A 31 -11.42 1.57 -10.33
C THR A 31 -12.19 0.26 -10.19
N ILE A 32 -11.68 -0.82 -10.77
CA ILE A 32 -12.29 -2.16 -10.69
C ILE A 32 -11.57 -3.10 -9.70
N GLY A 33 -10.55 -2.62 -8.99
CA GLY A 33 -9.78 -3.39 -8.03
C GLY A 33 -8.98 -4.55 -8.64
N LYS A 34 -8.45 -4.39 -9.86
CA LYS A 34 -7.66 -5.43 -10.54
C LYS A 34 -6.25 -4.96 -10.89
N ILE A 35 -5.31 -5.87 -10.70
CA ILE A 35 -3.95 -5.80 -11.22
C ILE A 35 -3.81 -6.96 -12.20
N LYS A 36 -3.37 -6.68 -13.43
CA LYS A 36 -2.93 -7.71 -14.37
C LYS A 36 -1.43 -7.58 -14.51
N PHE A 37 -0.70 -8.68 -14.40
CA PHE A 37 0.72 -8.70 -14.66
C PHE A 37 1.11 -10.00 -15.34
N ALA A 38 2.22 -9.98 -16.05
CA ALA A 38 2.84 -11.16 -16.64
C ALA A 38 4.34 -10.94 -16.72
N ASP A 39 5.09 -11.92 -16.26
CA ASP A 39 6.54 -12.00 -16.37
C ASP A 39 6.86 -13.23 -17.23
N THR A 40 7.67 -13.06 -18.28
CA THR A 40 7.92 -14.08 -19.31
C THR A 40 9.40 -14.19 -19.58
N CYS A 41 9.93 -15.42 -19.61
CA CYS A 41 11.27 -15.70 -20.09
C CYS A 41 11.22 -16.13 -21.56
N THR A 42 12.04 -15.55 -22.45
CA THR A 42 12.06 -15.90 -23.89
C THR A 42 13.29 -16.73 -24.30
N GLY A 43 13.82 -17.57 -23.41
CA GLY A 43 14.94 -18.51 -23.67
C GLY A 43 14.53 -19.98 -23.60
N GLU A 44 15.33 -20.89 -24.17
CA GLU A 44 14.92 -22.27 -24.51
C GLU A 44 14.50 -23.15 -23.32
N THR A 45 15.04 -22.96 -22.11
CA THR A 45 14.89 -23.94 -21.02
C THR A 45 13.98 -23.51 -19.87
N GLY A 46 13.27 -22.38 -19.97
CA GLY A 46 12.46 -21.85 -18.86
C GLY A 46 13.30 -21.55 -17.60
N VAL A 47 12.63 -21.40 -16.45
CA VAL A 47 13.30 -21.14 -15.15
C VAL A 47 12.72 -22.06 -14.08
N ASN A 48 13.61 -22.66 -13.28
CA ASN A 48 13.25 -23.62 -12.23
C ASN A 48 13.71 -23.11 -10.86
N GLY A 49 13.01 -23.50 -9.79
CA GLY A 49 13.36 -23.19 -8.41
C GLY A 49 12.30 -22.34 -7.70
N SER A 50 12.72 -21.64 -6.65
CA SER A 50 11.85 -20.77 -5.83
C SER A 50 12.39 -19.35 -5.80
N GLY A 51 11.52 -18.36 -5.76
CA GLY A 51 11.91 -16.96 -5.64
C GLY A 51 10.72 -16.02 -5.71
N VAL A 52 11.00 -14.72 -5.65
CA VAL A 52 9.98 -13.68 -5.81
C VAL A 52 9.82 -13.37 -7.29
N LEU A 53 8.60 -13.51 -7.80
CA LEU A 53 8.26 -13.22 -9.19
C LEU A 53 8.13 -11.71 -9.41
N CYS A 54 7.30 -11.05 -8.59
CA CYS A 54 7.07 -9.62 -8.65
C CYS A 54 6.80 -9.03 -7.25
N ASN A 55 7.06 -7.75 -7.09
CA ASN A 55 6.62 -6.95 -5.96
C ASN A 55 5.49 -6.01 -6.39
N ILE A 56 4.44 -5.96 -5.56
CA ILE A 56 3.30 -5.05 -5.75
C ILE A 56 3.32 -4.04 -4.62
N THR A 57 3.40 -2.76 -4.96
CA THR A 57 3.35 -1.67 -3.99
C THR A 57 1.94 -1.12 -3.88
N PHE A 58 1.45 -1.01 -2.65
CA PHE A 58 0.15 -0.42 -2.34
C PHE A 58 0.34 0.84 -1.50
N LYS A 59 -0.52 1.84 -1.73
CA LYS A 59 -0.72 2.97 -0.84
C LYS A 59 -1.99 2.74 -0.02
N ALA A 60 -1.90 2.96 1.29
CA ALA A 60 -3.07 2.92 2.16
C ALA A 60 -3.98 4.13 1.90
N LYS A 61 -5.29 3.90 1.77
CA LYS A 61 -6.32 4.93 1.62
C LYS A 61 -7.06 5.20 2.93
N SER A 62 -7.26 4.14 3.70
CA SER A 62 -7.92 4.17 4.99
C SER A 62 -7.49 2.95 5.78
N GLY A 63 -7.74 2.97 7.08
CA GLY A 63 -7.64 1.76 7.88
C GLY A 63 -8.55 0.64 7.38
N GLY A 64 -8.14 -0.60 7.66
CA GLY A 64 -8.90 -1.79 7.35
C GLY A 64 -8.09 -2.81 6.56
N SER A 65 -8.76 -3.84 6.04
CA SER A 65 -8.10 -4.92 5.35
C SER A 65 -8.69 -5.19 3.98
N SER A 66 -7.80 -5.48 3.02
CA SER A 66 -8.13 -5.84 1.65
C SER A 66 -7.55 -7.21 1.33
N ALA A 67 -8.41 -8.15 0.93
CA ALA A 67 -7.99 -9.45 0.43
C ALA A 67 -7.39 -9.31 -0.97
N LEU A 68 -6.30 -10.03 -1.22
CA LEU A 68 -5.65 -10.12 -2.53
C LEU A 68 -5.91 -11.52 -3.08
N ASN A 69 -6.85 -11.63 -4.02
CA ASN A 69 -7.22 -12.90 -4.61
C ASN A 69 -6.63 -13.03 -6.01
N PHE A 70 -6.03 -14.19 -6.28
CA PHE A 70 -5.69 -14.56 -7.64
C PHE A 70 -6.95 -14.88 -8.44
N ASP A 71 -7.00 -14.37 -9.67
CA ASP A 71 -8.09 -14.60 -10.62
C ASP A 71 -7.46 -14.92 -11.98
N SER A 72 -7.94 -15.97 -12.64
CA SER A 72 -7.55 -16.34 -14.01
C SER A 72 -6.04 -16.55 -14.21
N VAL A 73 -5.39 -17.24 -13.26
CA VAL A 73 -3.95 -17.54 -13.30
C VAL A 73 -3.62 -18.50 -14.45
N LYS A 74 -2.56 -18.16 -15.20
CA LYS A 74 -1.97 -19.03 -16.22
C LYS A 74 -0.46 -19.09 -16.02
N VAL A 75 0.07 -20.30 -16.01
CA VAL A 75 1.52 -20.56 -15.99
C VAL A 75 1.81 -21.53 -17.13
N LEU A 76 2.83 -21.21 -17.93
CA LEU A 76 3.24 -22.00 -19.08
C LEU A 76 4.68 -22.47 -18.90
N ASP A 77 4.99 -23.65 -19.43
CA ASP A 77 6.36 -24.13 -19.55
C ASP A 77 7.06 -23.55 -20.80
N SER A 78 8.30 -23.98 -21.05
CA SER A 78 9.09 -23.57 -22.21
C SER A 78 8.51 -24.04 -23.56
N GLU A 79 7.60 -25.02 -23.56
CA GLU A 79 6.91 -25.52 -24.75
C GLU A 79 5.52 -24.88 -24.93
N LEU A 80 5.19 -23.87 -24.11
CA LEU A 80 3.89 -23.19 -24.09
C LEU A 80 2.73 -24.09 -23.65
N HIS A 81 3.01 -25.17 -22.94
CA HIS A 81 1.97 -25.95 -22.29
C HIS A 81 1.58 -25.29 -20.97
N GLN A 82 0.29 -24.97 -20.85
CA GLN A 82 -0.25 -24.47 -19.59
C GLN A 82 -0.30 -25.62 -18.57
N PHE A 83 0.20 -25.37 -17.35
CA PHE A 83 0.08 -26.31 -16.25
C PHE A 83 -0.57 -25.65 -15.03
N TYR A 84 -1.11 -26.49 -14.15
CA TYR A 84 -1.79 -26.03 -12.94
C TYR A 84 -0.79 -25.85 -11.80
N VAL A 85 -0.84 -24.68 -11.16
CA VAL A 85 -0.09 -24.39 -9.94
C VAL A 85 -1.06 -24.18 -8.79
N ALA A 86 -0.66 -24.64 -7.60
CA ALA A 86 -1.33 -24.21 -6.38
C ALA A 86 -0.92 -22.76 -6.08
N PHE A 87 -1.89 -21.91 -5.75
CA PHE A 87 -1.65 -20.54 -5.34
C PHE A 87 -2.36 -20.26 -4.03
N THR A 88 -1.75 -19.39 -3.22
CA THR A 88 -2.29 -18.94 -1.94
C THR A 88 -2.63 -17.47 -2.06
N ASN A 89 -3.89 -17.13 -1.80
CA ASN A 89 -4.32 -15.73 -1.77
C ASN A 89 -3.65 -14.97 -0.61
N GLY A 90 -3.54 -13.65 -0.78
CA GLY A 90 -2.93 -12.75 0.18
C GLY A 90 -3.96 -11.85 0.89
N LYS A 91 -3.45 -11.05 1.82
CA LYS A 91 -4.21 -10.02 2.53
C LYS A 91 -3.26 -8.89 2.89
N VAL A 92 -3.71 -7.65 2.66
CA VAL A 92 -3.04 -6.45 3.15
C VAL A 92 -3.91 -5.84 4.24
N THR A 93 -3.28 -5.47 5.35
CA THR A 93 -3.93 -4.74 6.43
C THR A 93 -3.28 -3.38 6.53
N ALA A 94 -4.05 -2.34 6.23
CA ALA A 94 -3.69 -0.97 6.55
C ALA A 94 -4.17 -0.70 7.98
N GLY A 95 -3.27 -0.21 8.83
CA GLY A 95 -3.67 0.23 10.17
C GLY A 95 -4.77 1.28 10.06
N SER A 96 -5.89 1.08 10.76
CA SER A 96 -6.76 2.19 11.14
C SER A 96 -6.13 2.84 12.35
N THR A 97 -5.68 4.09 12.22
CA THR A 97 -5.56 4.92 13.41
C THR A 97 -6.99 5.10 13.91
N ASN A 98 -7.36 4.48 15.03
CA ASN A 98 -8.53 4.91 15.79
C ASN A 98 -8.13 6.25 16.39
N CYS A 99 -8.32 7.30 15.61
CA CYS A 99 -7.82 8.62 15.91
C CYS A 99 -9.02 9.46 16.35
N THR A 100 -8.89 10.04 17.54
CA THR A 100 -9.82 11.05 18.02
C THR A 100 -9.52 12.36 17.25
N GLU A 101 -10.56 13.07 16.82
CA GLU A 101 -10.37 14.39 16.19
C GLU A 101 -9.58 15.29 17.17
N PHE A 102 -8.56 15.99 16.66
CA PHE A 102 -7.65 16.84 17.41
C PHE A 102 -6.75 16.19 18.49
N ASP A 103 -6.69 14.86 18.61
CA ASP A 103 -5.73 14.16 19.50
C ASP A 103 -4.35 14.08 18.84
N LEU A 104 -3.59 15.18 18.83
CA LEU A 104 -2.33 15.35 18.13
C LEU A 104 -1.12 14.77 18.87
N ASP A 105 -1.24 14.52 20.18
CA ASP A 105 -0.19 13.88 20.96
C ASP A 105 -0.42 12.37 21.21
N ASN A 106 -1.58 11.85 20.79
CA ASN A 106 -1.97 10.44 20.81
C ASN A 106 -2.11 9.88 22.24
N ASP A 107 -2.64 10.69 23.17
CA ASP A 107 -2.94 10.30 24.54
C ASP A 107 -4.42 9.91 24.76
N THR A 108 -5.26 9.99 23.71
CA THR A 108 -6.71 9.72 23.68
C THR A 108 -7.60 10.78 24.34
N LYS A 109 -7.04 11.92 24.74
CA LYS A 109 -7.78 13.08 25.21
C LYS A 109 -7.67 14.21 24.20
N ILE A 110 -8.53 15.21 24.39
CA ILE A 110 -8.43 16.47 23.67
C ILE A 110 -8.13 17.52 24.74
N ASP A 111 -6.90 17.99 24.78
CA ASP A 111 -6.45 19.00 25.73
C ASP A 111 -5.35 19.92 25.15
N ILE A 112 -4.71 20.70 26.02
CA ILE A 112 -3.71 21.69 25.60
C ILE A 112 -2.45 21.05 25.00
N PHE A 113 -2.12 19.81 25.38
CA PHE A 113 -0.94 19.11 24.88
C PHE A 113 -1.08 18.73 23.40
N ASP A 114 -2.30 18.59 22.90
CA ASP A 114 -2.57 18.46 21.47
C ASP A 114 -2.18 19.72 20.70
N ALA A 115 -2.56 20.90 21.22
CA ALA A 115 -2.21 22.17 20.59
C ALA A 115 -0.68 22.37 20.59
N VAL A 116 0.00 21.97 21.68
CA VAL A 116 1.46 21.97 21.76
C VAL A 116 2.06 21.04 20.71
N ALA A 117 1.60 19.80 20.60
CA ALA A 117 2.07 18.84 19.62
C ALA A 117 1.89 19.34 18.17
N GLY A 118 0.74 19.96 17.88
CA GLY A 118 0.47 20.57 16.58
C GLY A 118 1.40 21.74 16.24
N LEU A 119 1.71 22.61 17.21
CA LEU A 119 2.66 23.70 17.03
C LEU A 119 4.11 23.21 16.89
N GLU A 120 4.49 22.17 17.64
CA GLU A 120 5.78 21.49 17.46
C GLU A 120 5.90 20.87 16.08
N HIS A 121 4.81 20.29 15.56
CA HIS A 121 4.78 19.76 14.20
C HIS A 121 4.93 20.84 13.14
N LEU A 122 4.21 21.96 13.26
CA LEU A 122 4.33 23.11 12.36
C LEU A 122 5.72 23.76 12.37
N SER A 123 6.46 23.62 13.48
CA SER A 123 7.86 24.03 13.60
C SER A 123 8.88 22.94 13.21
N CYS A 124 8.40 21.85 12.61
CA CYS A 124 9.18 20.66 12.21
C CYS A 124 9.88 19.92 13.36
N GLY A 125 9.47 20.17 14.61
CA GLY A 125 10.01 19.54 15.81
C GLY A 125 9.38 18.19 16.15
N LYS A 126 8.17 17.90 15.63
CA LYS A 126 7.43 16.65 15.90
C LYS A 126 6.81 16.07 14.63
N THR A 127 6.94 14.76 14.44
CA THR A 127 6.18 14.04 13.40
C THR A 127 4.85 13.61 13.99
N ILE A 128 3.75 13.95 13.31
CA ILE A 128 2.40 13.53 13.68
C ILE A 128 1.95 12.47 12.67
N TYR A 129 1.46 11.33 13.18
CA TYR A 129 1.10 10.18 12.33
C TYR A 129 -0.41 10.09 12.03
N ASN A 130 -1.20 10.97 12.65
CA ASN A 130 -2.66 10.99 12.56
C ASN A 130 -3.21 12.33 12.04
N GLU A 131 -2.42 13.08 11.26
CA GLU A 131 -2.83 14.38 10.67
C GLU A 131 -4.14 14.28 9.89
N GLY A 132 -4.34 13.21 9.11
CA GLY A 132 -5.55 12.99 8.31
C GLY A 132 -6.81 12.71 9.15
N CYS A 133 -6.67 12.57 10.47
CA CYS A 133 -7.76 12.35 11.40
C CYS A 133 -8.12 13.56 12.24
N SER A 134 -7.14 14.45 12.44
CA SER A 134 -7.27 15.54 13.40
C SER A 134 -7.91 16.79 12.81
N VAL A 135 -7.97 16.90 11.48
CA VAL A 135 -8.45 18.11 10.81
C VAL A 135 -9.62 17.85 9.89
N SER A 136 -10.61 18.74 9.97
CA SER A 136 -11.78 18.78 9.11
C SER A 136 -11.35 18.91 7.63
N ASN A 137 -11.22 17.79 6.92
CA ASN A 137 -11.02 17.68 5.46
C ASN A 137 -9.72 18.24 4.86
N HIS A 138 -8.59 18.25 5.58
CA HIS A 138 -7.29 18.62 5.01
C HIS A 138 -6.23 17.53 5.26
N ASN A 139 -5.40 17.26 4.25
CA ASN A 139 -4.39 16.19 4.33
C ASN A 139 -3.14 16.59 5.14
N THR A 140 -3.14 17.78 5.76
CA THR A 140 -2.02 18.39 6.48
C THR A 140 -2.55 19.26 7.61
N ILE A 141 -1.86 19.33 8.74
CA ILE A 141 -2.17 20.24 9.84
C ILE A 141 -1.73 21.66 9.48
N GLU A 142 -2.62 22.64 9.64
CA GLU A 142 -2.32 24.07 9.47
C GLU A 142 -2.60 24.85 10.76
N LEU A 143 -2.06 26.07 10.88
CA LEU A 143 -2.25 26.91 12.07
C LEU A 143 -3.75 27.20 12.36
N LYS A 144 -4.59 27.27 11.31
CA LYS A 144 -6.04 27.43 11.46
C LYS A 144 -6.69 26.25 12.19
N ASP A 145 -6.11 25.06 12.07
CA ASP A 145 -6.63 23.86 12.73
C ASP A 145 -6.26 23.86 14.21
N ILE A 146 -5.09 24.43 14.56
CA ILE A 146 -4.71 24.68 15.95
C ILE A 146 -5.67 25.67 16.61
N PHE A 147 -6.08 26.73 15.91
CA PHE A 147 -7.08 27.66 16.46
C PHE A 147 -8.44 26.99 16.69
N LYS A 148 -8.90 26.14 15.76
CA LYS A 148 -10.13 25.35 15.97
C LYS A 148 -10.02 24.38 17.14
N LEU A 149 -8.85 23.77 17.33
CA LEU A 149 -8.58 22.92 18.49
C LEU A 149 -8.66 23.72 19.79
N ILE A 150 -8.03 24.90 19.85
CA ILE A 150 -8.05 25.78 21.03
C ILE A 150 -9.49 26.21 21.40
N GLU A 151 -10.38 26.37 20.43
CA GLU A 151 -11.81 26.66 20.70
C GLU A 151 -12.57 25.48 21.33
N LYS A 152 -12.03 24.27 21.28
CA LYS A 152 -12.66 23.04 21.82
C LYS A 152 -12.17 22.62 23.21
N ILE A 153 -11.06 23.16 23.70
CA ILE A 153 -10.44 22.85 25.00
C ILE A 153 -10.76 23.91 26.05
#